data_AF-A0A7Y3EER1-F1
#
_entry.id   AF-A0A7Y3EER1-F1
#
_cell.length_a   1.000
_cell.length_b   1.000
_cell.length_c   1.000
_cell.angle_alpha   90.00
_cell.angle_beta   90.00
_cell.angle_gamma   90.00
#
_symmetry.space_group_name_H-M   'P 1'
#
loop_
_entity.id
_entity.type
_entity.pdbx_description
1 polymer ?
#
loop_
_entity_poly.entity_id
_entity_poly.type
_entity_poly.pdbx_seq_one_letter_code
_entity_poly.pdbx_strand_id
1 'polypeptide(L)'
;MRAARLSAKRLGRPFRRRAALLPLVFAVALAAPPGAQAQPRVPPLALVGHLLPESPDPVRVVVIDPGHGGFDPGSPGADGVLEKDVALAVGLAVARALEGVPDLEVHLTRDRDVGIPVWDRGDMATRLKGERPGILLSIHANALDDPNTR
;
A
#
# COMPACT_ATOMS: atom_id res chain seq x y z
N MET A 1 -10.48 36.98 48.92
CA MET A 1 -9.31 37.44 49.71
C MET A 1 -8.04 36.94 49.01
N ARG A 2 -7.24 37.85 48.41
CA ARG A 2 -5.81 38.13 48.71
C ARG A 2 -4.89 36.89 48.76
N ALA A 3 -3.71 36.81 48.15
CA ALA A 3 -2.91 37.74 47.37
C ALA A 3 -1.76 36.98 46.69
N ALA A 4 -1.20 37.59 45.63
CA ALA A 4 0.03 37.22 44.94
C ALA A 4 1.30 37.33 45.81
N ARG A 5 2.43 36.77 45.34
CA ARG A 5 3.71 37.49 45.24
C ARG A 5 4.78 36.73 44.42
N LEU A 6 5.22 37.40 43.37
CA LEU A 6 6.53 37.24 42.70
C LEU A 6 7.67 37.65 43.64
N SER A 7 8.87 37.11 43.43
CA SER A 7 10.10 37.86 43.70
C SER A 7 11.24 37.41 42.79
N ALA A 8 11.88 38.39 42.17
CA ALA A 8 12.98 38.23 41.23
C ALA A 8 14.27 38.83 41.80
N LYS A 9 15.38 38.37 41.20
CA LYS A 9 16.71 39.01 41.07
C LYS A 9 17.61 39.07 42.32
N ARG A 10 18.85 38.59 42.11
CA ARG A 10 20.04 39.36 42.45
C ARG A 10 21.17 39.13 41.44
N LEU A 11 21.77 40.23 41.04
CA LEU A 11 22.87 40.41 40.10
C LEU A 11 24.15 40.66 40.92
N GLY A 12 25.30 40.15 40.51
CA GLY A 12 26.59 40.46 41.14
C GLY A 12 27.77 40.14 40.19
N ARG A 13 28.50 41.18 39.79
CA ARG A 13 29.65 41.18 38.85
C ARG A 13 31.01 40.99 39.62
N PRO A 14 32.19 41.34 39.07
CA PRO A 14 33.12 40.51 38.28
C PRO A 14 34.53 40.43 38.92
N PHE A 15 35.43 39.51 38.48
CA PHE A 15 36.87 39.75 38.64
C PHE A 15 37.74 39.05 37.59
N ARG A 16 38.89 39.68 37.28
CA ARG A 16 39.77 39.48 36.13
C ARG A 16 41.00 38.62 36.45
N ARG A 17 41.43 37.86 35.41
CA ARG A 17 42.81 37.55 34.93
C ARG A 17 43.82 36.85 35.87
N ARG A 18 44.42 35.74 35.39
CA ARG A 18 45.77 35.66 34.75
C ARG A 18 46.09 34.22 34.30
N ALA A 19 46.98 34.14 33.31
CA ALA A 19 47.38 32.97 32.54
C ALA A 19 48.44 32.09 33.24
N ALA A 20 48.52 30.82 32.83
CA ALA A 20 49.71 29.98 32.91
C ALA A 20 49.76 29.06 31.66
N LEU A 21 50.96 28.89 31.11
CA LEU A 21 51.30 28.20 29.86
C LEU A 21 51.87 26.79 30.11
N LEU A 22 51.52 25.86 29.20
CA LEU A 22 52.21 24.63 28.75
C LEU A 22 52.35 23.41 29.69
N PRO A 23 52.61 22.16 29.17
CA PRO A 23 52.51 21.66 27.79
C PRO A 23 51.72 20.32 27.61
N LEU A 24 51.20 20.16 26.39
CA LEU A 24 51.20 18.97 25.52
C LEU A 24 51.48 17.58 26.15
N VAL A 25 50.45 16.72 26.22
CA VAL A 25 50.62 15.26 26.00
C VAL A 25 49.41 14.67 25.24
N PHE A 26 49.75 14.19 24.05
CA PHE A 26 49.15 13.17 23.18
C PHE A 26 47.94 12.35 23.69
N ALA A 27 46.84 12.38 22.94
CA ALA A 27 46.05 11.20 22.55
C ALA A 27 45.06 11.58 21.43
N VAL A 28 45.41 11.27 20.17
CA VAL A 28 44.42 11.23 19.09
C VAL A 28 43.60 9.96 19.26
N ALA A 29 42.45 10.08 19.90
CA ALA A 29 41.40 9.06 19.80
C ALA A 29 40.63 9.33 18.50
N LEU A 30 40.81 8.46 17.51
CA LEU A 30 39.93 8.40 16.33
C LEU A 30 38.53 7.97 16.79
N ALA A 31 37.68 8.96 17.07
CA ALA A 31 36.25 8.72 17.27
C ALA A 31 35.61 8.40 15.91
N ALA A 32 35.27 7.12 15.71
CA ALA A 32 34.34 6.71 14.66
C ALA A 32 32.96 7.33 14.93
N PRO A 33 32.23 7.84 13.92
CA PRO A 33 30.87 8.31 14.12
C PRO A 33 29.93 7.12 14.38
N PRO A 34 29.12 7.13 15.47
CA PRO A 34 28.02 6.21 15.61
C PRO A 34 26.85 6.70 14.74
N GLY A 35 26.33 5.87 13.84
CA GLY A 35 25.01 6.16 13.24
C GLY A 35 24.80 5.87 11.75
N ALA A 36 25.68 5.16 11.05
CA ALA A 36 25.35 4.66 9.73
C ALA A 36 24.64 3.30 9.84
N GLN A 37 23.35 3.30 10.16
CA GLN A 37 22.53 2.13 9.84
C GLN A 37 22.47 2.00 8.33
N ALA A 38 23.08 0.94 7.80
CA ALA A 38 22.93 0.57 6.41
C ALA A 38 21.47 0.21 6.17
N GLN A 39 20.69 1.14 5.61
CA GLN A 39 19.41 0.80 5.01
C GLN A 39 19.69 -0.26 3.93
N PRO A 40 18.90 -1.35 3.85
CA PRO A 40 18.99 -2.25 2.72
C PRO A 40 18.71 -1.42 1.46
N ARG A 41 19.71 -1.26 0.60
CA ARG A 41 19.51 -0.69 -0.73
C ARG A 41 18.66 -1.68 -1.51
N VAL A 42 17.35 -1.53 -1.42
CA VAL A 42 16.44 -2.08 -2.44
C VAL A 42 16.90 -1.44 -3.75
N PRO A 43 17.37 -2.22 -4.75
CA PRO A 43 17.70 -1.63 -6.03
C PRO A 43 16.46 -0.93 -6.57
N PRO A 44 16.60 0.22 -7.28
CA PRO A 44 15.47 0.83 -7.95
C PRO A 44 14.86 -0.22 -8.89
N LEU A 45 13.57 -0.52 -8.72
CA LEU A 45 12.82 -1.45 -9.57
C LEU A 45 12.98 -1.13 -11.07
N ALA A 46 13.31 0.13 -11.39
CA ALA A 46 13.60 0.61 -12.74
C ALA A 46 14.76 -0.12 -13.45
N LEU A 47 15.75 -0.67 -12.73
CA LEU A 47 16.87 -1.38 -13.35
C LEU A 47 16.53 -2.84 -13.71
N VAL A 48 15.46 -3.40 -13.13
CA VAL A 48 15.02 -4.76 -13.42
C VAL A 48 14.20 -4.81 -14.73
N GLY A 49 13.53 -3.71 -15.10
CA GLY A 49 12.68 -3.65 -16.29
C GLY A 49 13.42 -3.68 -17.64
N HIS A 50 14.73 -3.45 -17.68
CA HIS A 50 15.49 -3.37 -18.94
C HIS A 50 16.32 -4.63 -19.26
N LEU A 51 16.26 -5.66 -18.41
CA LEU A 51 17.00 -6.91 -18.56
C LEU A 51 16.12 -8.14 -18.76
N LEU A 52 14.80 -7.97 -18.76
CA LEU A 52 13.89 -9.03 -19.18
C LEU A 52 13.80 -8.97 -20.72
N PRO A 53 14.07 -10.07 -21.45
CA PRO A 53 13.77 -10.10 -22.87
C PRO A 53 12.29 -9.75 -23.04
N GLU A 54 11.95 -8.89 -24.00
CA GLU A 54 10.56 -8.77 -24.44
C GLU A 54 10.09 -10.18 -24.77
N SER A 55 9.13 -10.68 -24.00
CA SER A 55 8.68 -12.04 -24.20
C SER A 55 7.94 -12.08 -25.55
N PRO A 56 8.20 -13.06 -26.42
CA PRO A 56 7.44 -13.24 -27.65
C PRO A 56 6.00 -13.72 -27.38
N ASP A 57 5.62 -13.86 -26.10
CA ASP A 57 4.30 -14.30 -25.70
C ASP A 57 3.29 -13.14 -25.83
N PRO A 58 2.08 -13.40 -26.34
CA PRO A 58 1.06 -12.37 -26.46
C PRO A 58 0.68 -11.80 -25.10
N VAL A 59 0.48 -10.47 -25.04
CA VAL A 59 -0.06 -9.78 -23.86
C VAL A 59 -1.31 -10.50 -23.37
N ARG A 60 -1.30 -10.94 -22.10
CA ARG A 60 -2.40 -11.67 -21.48
C ARG A 60 -3.38 -10.70 -20.85
N VAL A 61 -4.66 -11.06 -20.83
CA VAL A 61 -5.71 -10.22 -20.25
C VAL A 61 -6.37 -10.92 -19.06
N VAL A 62 -6.47 -10.21 -17.94
CA VAL A 62 -7.29 -10.64 -16.79
C VAL A 62 -8.41 -9.63 -16.61
N VAL A 63 -9.65 -10.09 -16.78
CA VAL A 63 -10.83 -9.29 -16.46
C VAL A 63 -11.33 -9.76 -15.10
N ILE A 64 -11.25 -8.88 -14.11
CA ILE A 64 -11.71 -9.11 -12.75
C ILE A 64 -13.16 -8.64 -12.68
N ASP A 65 -14.04 -9.51 -12.22
CA ASP A 65 -15.47 -9.25 -12.10
C ASP A 65 -15.90 -9.31 -10.63
N PRO A 66 -15.93 -8.15 -9.93
CA PRO A 66 -16.55 -8.07 -8.62
C PRO A 66 -18.06 -8.32 -8.74
N GLY A 67 -18.53 -9.44 -8.19
CA GLY A 67 -19.94 -9.84 -8.21
C GLY A 67 -20.89 -8.79 -7.63
N HIS A 68 -22.17 -8.86 -7.99
CA HIS A 68 -23.22 -7.95 -7.50
C HIS A 68 -22.94 -6.46 -7.77
N GLY A 69 -23.54 -5.56 -6.99
CA GLY A 69 -23.35 -4.11 -7.07
C GLY A 69 -24.64 -3.33 -7.30
N GLY A 70 -24.63 -2.06 -6.91
CA GLY A 70 -25.80 -1.19 -6.96
C GLY A 70 -26.90 -1.70 -6.04
N PHE A 71 -28.08 -1.97 -6.63
CA PHE A 71 -29.25 -2.47 -5.91
C PHE A 71 -29.12 -3.92 -5.46
N ASP A 72 -28.25 -4.71 -6.10
CA ASP A 72 -28.02 -6.11 -5.72
C ASP A 72 -26.92 -6.17 -4.64
N PRO A 73 -27.25 -6.49 -3.38
CA PRO A 73 -26.28 -6.58 -2.30
C PRO A 73 -25.48 -7.89 -2.31
N GLY A 74 -25.93 -8.90 -3.07
CA GLY A 74 -25.53 -10.29 -2.89
C GLY A 74 -25.95 -10.86 -1.54
N SER A 75 -25.20 -11.84 -1.05
CA SER A 75 -25.45 -12.53 0.21
C SER A 75 -25.04 -11.66 1.41
N PRO A 76 -25.97 -11.23 2.28
CA PRO A 76 -25.60 -10.53 3.50
C PRO A 76 -25.01 -11.50 4.52
N GLY A 77 -23.87 -11.13 5.11
CA GLY A 77 -23.26 -11.84 6.24
C GLY A 77 -23.99 -11.59 7.56
N ALA A 78 -23.65 -12.37 8.59
CA ALA A 78 -24.29 -12.30 9.91
C ALA A 78 -24.25 -10.91 10.56
N ASP A 79 -23.17 -10.15 10.34
CA ASP A 79 -22.98 -8.80 10.87
C ASP A 79 -23.48 -7.68 9.92
N GLY A 80 -24.22 -8.05 8.86
CA GLY A 80 -24.74 -7.11 7.86
C GLY A 80 -23.71 -6.68 6.79
N VAL A 81 -22.54 -7.32 6.76
CA VAL A 81 -21.55 -7.13 5.68
C VAL A 81 -22.15 -7.60 4.37
N LEU A 82 -22.11 -6.76 3.33
CA LEU A 82 -22.69 -7.10 2.03
C LEU A 82 -21.64 -7.75 1.12
N GLU A 83 -22.01 -8.84 0.47
CA GLU A 83 -21.17 -9.52 -0.51
C GLU A 83 -20.65 -8.57 -1.59
N LYS A 84 -21.47 -7.63 -2.09
CA LYS A 84 -21.05 -6.67 -3.12
C LYS A 84 -19.86 -5.80 -2.70
N ASP A 85 -19.74 -5.48 -1.41
CA ASP A 85 -18.70 -4.62 -0.86
C ASP A 85 -17.40 -5.42 -0.67
N VAL A 86 -17.53 -6.65 -0.16
CA VAL A 86 -16.41 -7.58 -0.04
C VAL A 86 -15.84 -7.92 -1.41
N ALA A 87 -16.69 -8.29 -2.38
CA ALA A 87 -16.29 -8.60 -3.74
C ALA A 87 -15.57 -7.42 -4.40
N LEU A 88 -16.06 -6.19 -4.23
CA LEU A 88 -15.41 -4.99 -4.75
C LEU A 88 -14.04 -4.76 -4.10
N ALA A 89 -13.96 -4.85 -2.78
CA ALA A 89 -12.71 -4.65 -2.05
C ALA A 89 -11.64 -5.67 -2.47
N VAL A 90 -12.01 -6.95 -2.58
CA VAL A 90 -11.11 -8.00 -3.04
C VAL A 90 -10.71 -7.79 -4.49
N GLY A 91 -11.66 -7.49 -5.39
CA GLY A 91 -11.36 -7.24 -6.79
C GLY A 91 -10.38 -6.08 -7.01
N LEU A 92 -10.56 -4.96 -6.28
CA LEU A 92 -9.62 -3.84 -6.31
C LEU A 92 -8.25 -4.21 -5.72
N ALA A 93 -8.20 -5.05 -4.68
CA ALA A 93 -6.95 -5.52 -4.11
C ALA A 93 -6.19 -6.45 -5.07
N VAL A 94 -6.88 -7.36 -5.75
CA VAL A 94 -6.30 -8.22 -6.79
C VAL A 94 -5.79 -7.37 -7.96
N ALA A 95 -6.57 -6.40 -8.42
CA ALA A 95 -6.14 -5.49 -9.48
C ALA A 95 -4.84 -4.78 -9.13
N ARG A 96 -4.75 -4.20 -7.92
CA ARG A 96 -3.52 -3.56 -7.40
C ARG A 96 -2.36 -4.53 -7.28
N ALA A 97 -2.59 -5.77 -6.85
CA ALA A 97 -1.54 -6.77 -6.70
C ALA A 97 -0.96 -7.23 -8.05
N LEU A 98 -1.73 -7.08 -9.13
CA LEU A 98 -1.31 -7.41 -10.49
C LEU A 98 -0.70 -6.20 -11.24
N GLU A 99 -0.70 -5.01 -10.64
CA GLU A 99 -0.07 -3.83 -11.24
C GLU A 99 1.44 -4.07 -11.47
N GLY A 100 1.90 -3.77 -12.68
CA GLY A 100 3.31 -3.88 -13.04
C GLY A 100 3.79 -5.31 -13.35
N VAL A 101 2.89 -6.31 -13.39
CA VAL A 101 3.23 -7.63 -13.94
C VAL A 101 3.52 -7.47 -15.44
N PRO A 102 4.71 -7.88 -15.93
CA PRO A 102 5.02 -7.82 -17.36
C PRO A 102 4.03 -8.64 -18.19
N ASP A 103 3.68 -8.11 -19.36
CA ASP A 103 2.84 -8.77 -20.36
C ASP A 103 1.46 -9.20 -19.82
N LEU A 104 0.90 -8.40 -18.91
CA LEU A 104 -0.42 -8.59 -18.32
C LEU A 104 -1.22 -7.28 -18.31
N GLU A 105 -2.38 -7.28 -18.97
CA GLU A 105 -3.38 -6.22 -18.87
C GLU A 105 -4.50 -6.64 -17.92
N VAL A 106 -4.87 -5.74 -17.00
CA VAL A 106 -5.89 -6.00 -15.97
C VAL A 106 -7.05 -5.04 -16.14
N HIS A 107 -8.26 -5.58 -16.22
CA HIS A 107 -9.49 -4.79 -16.26
C HIS A 107 -10.43 -5.18 -15.14
N LEU A 108 -11.33 -4.28 -14.78
CA LEU A 108 -12.43 -4.52 -13.85
C LEU A 108 -13.76 -4.34 -14.59
N THR A 109 -14.75 -5.20 -14.36
CA THR A 109 -16.12 -4.98 -14.84
C THR A 109 -16.78 -3.81 -14.11
N ARG A 110 -16.41 -3.58 -12.85
CA ARG A 110 -16.75 -2.39 -12.07
C ARG A 110 -15.64 -2.05 -11.07
N ASP A 111 -15.43 -0.75 -10.86
CA ASP A 111 -14.44 -0.18 -9.92
C ASP A 111 -15.11 0.57 -8.75
N ARG A 112 -16.45 0.56 -8.72
CA ARG A 112 -17.29 1.23 -7.73
C ARG A 112 -18.59 0.45 -7.52
N ASP A 113 -19.44 0.94 -6.63
CA ASP A 113 -20.74 0.32 -6.35
C ASP A 113 -21.77 0.63 -7.46
N VAL A 114 -21.70 -0.13 -8.54
CA VAL A 114 -22.66 -0.10 -9.66
C VAL A 114 -23.07 -1.52 -10.02
N GLY A 115 -24.34 -1.71 -10.37
CA GLY A 115 -24.83 -3.00 -10.84
C GLY A 115 -24.49 -3.20 -12.31
N ILE A 116 -23.90 -4.35 -12.63
CA ILE A 116 -23.70 -4.83 -14.01
C ILE A 116 -24.58 -6.06 -14.22
N PRO A 117 -25.46 -6.08 -15.24
CA PRO A 117 -26.26 -7.26 -15.57
C PRO A 117 -25.37 -8.49 -15.79
N VAL A 118 -25.82 -9.66 -15.33
CA VAL A 118 -25.02 -10.90 -15.34
C VAL A 118 -24.50 -11.24 -16.73
N TRP A 119 -25.33 -11.09 -17.77
CA TRP A 119 -24.96 -11.37 -19.16
C TRP A 119 -23.93 -10.37 -19.71
N ASP A 120 -24.03 -9.11 -19.30
CA ASP A 120 -23.12 -8.05 -19.76
C ASP A 120 -21.68 -8.26 -19.26
N ARG A 121 -21.49 -8.95 -18.12
CA ARG A 121 -20.16 -9.20 -17.53
C ARG A 121 -19.29 -10.06 -18.45
N GLY A 122 -19.86 -11.12 -19.02
CA GLY A 122 -19.17 -11.98 -20.00
C GLY A 122 -18.88 -11.26 -21.32
N ASP A 123 -19.82 -10.44 -21.78
CA ASP A 123 -19.65 -9.64 -23.01
C ASP A 123 -18.59 -8.55 -22.84
N MET A 124 -18.55 -7.89 -21.67
CA MET A 124 -17.46 -6.98 -21.31
C MET A 124 -16.12 -7.71 -21.33
N ALA A 125 -16.02 -8.88 -20.69
CA ALA A 125 -14.77 -9.63 -20.66
C ALA A 125 -14.30 -10.03 -22.05
N THR A 126 -15.21 -10.49 -22.92
CA THR A 126 -14.93 -10.85 -24.31
C THR A 126 -14.41 -9.65 -25.11
N ARG A 127 -15.06 -8.48 -24.98
CA ARG A 127 -14.64 -7.25 -25.67
C ARG A 127 -13.29 -6.72 -25.17
N LEU A 128 -13.04 -6.74 -23.87
CA LEU A 128 -11.80 -6.26 -23.26
C LEU A 128 -10.60 -7.16 -23.64
N LYS A 129 -10.82 -8.48 -23.64
CA LYS A 129 -9.81 -9.45 -24.07
C LYS A 129 -9.45 -9.30 -25.55
N GLY A 130 -10.46 -9.14 -26.41
CA GLY A 130 -10.28 -9.22 -27.86
C GLY A 130 -9.76 -10.61 -28.28
N GLU A 131 -8.81 -10.65 -29.20
CA GLU A 131 -8.20 -11.89 -29.72
C GLU A 131 -7.07 -12.46 -28.83
N ARG A 132 -6.76 -11.78 -27.72
CA ARG A 132 -5.64 -12.16 -26.84
C ARG A 132 -6.01 -13.34 -25.93
N PRO A 133 -5.03 -14.09 -25.39
CA PRO A 133 -5.30 -15.03 -24.31
C PRO A 133 -5.78 -14.27 -23.07
N GLY A 134 -6.82 -14.77 -22.42
CA GLY A 134 -7.29 -14.13 -21.20
C GLY A 134 -8.29 -14.95 -20.41
N ILE A 135 -8.47 -14.52 -19.17
CA ILE A 135 -9.40 -15.12 -18.20
C ILE A 135 -10.38 -14.08 -17.68
N LEU A 136 -11.57 -14.55 -17.34
CA LEU A 136 -12.51 -13.83 -16.49
C LEU A 136 -12.42 -14.42 -15.08
N LEU A 137 -12.07 -13.59 -14.10
CA LEU A 137 -12.03 -13.93 -12.68
C LEU A 137 -13.24 -13.30 -12.00
N SER A 138 -14.31 -14.07 -11.81
CA SER A 138 -15.48 -13.61 -11.05
C SER A 138 -15.28 -13.88 -9.56
N ILE A 139 -15.53 -12.85 -8.74
CA ILE A 139 -15.27 -12.86 -7.30
C ILE A 139 -16.60 -12.68 -6.56
N HIS A 140 -16.93 -13.68 -5.76
CA HIS A 140 -18.15 -13.77 -4.95
C HIS A 140 -17.80 -14.22 -3.52
N ALA A 141 -18.65 -13.85 -2.58
CA ALA A 141 -18.57 -14.23 -1.17
C ALA A 141 -19.93 -14.77 -0.73
N ASN A 142 -20.33 -15.88 -1.36
CA ASN A 142 -21.60 -16.56 -1.12
C ASN A 142 -21.77 -16.93 0.35
N ALA A 143 -23.03 -17.05 0.76
CA ALA A 143 -23.42 -17.62 2.06
C ALA A 143 -24.08 -18.99 1.89
N LEU A 144 -24.03 -19.79 2.96
CA LEU A 144 -24.82 -20.99 3.14
C LEU A 144 -25.60 -20.84 4.45
N ASP A 145 -26.84 -21.35 4.47
CA ASP A 145 -27.73 -21.22 5.63
C ASP A 145 -27.34 -22.15 6.80
N ASP A 146 -26.36 -23.05 6.61
CA ASP A 146 -25.85 -23.91 7.67
C ASP A 146 -24.70 -23.22 8.44
N PRO A 147 -24.90 -22.87 9.73
CA PRO A 147 -23.89 -22.21 10.54
C PRO A 147 -22.65 -23.08 10.81
N ASN A 148 -22.68 -24.38 10.50
CA ASN A 148 -21.56 -25.28 10.68
C ASN A 148 -20.72 -25.49 9.41
N THR A 149 -21.16 -24.97 8.26
CA THR A 149 -20.35 -25.00 7.04
C THR A 149 -19.34 -23.85 7.06
N ARG A 150 -18.05 -24.16 6.87
CA ARG A 150 -16.93 -23.21 6.86
C ARG A 150 -16.18 -23.26 5.54
#